data_AF-A0A9R0S5X5-F1
#
_entry.id   AF-A0A9R0S5X5-F1
#
_cell.length_a   1.000
_cell.length_b   1.000
_cell.length_c   1.000
_cell.angle_alpha   90.00
_cell.angle_beta   90.00
_cell.angle_gamma   90.00
#
_symmetry.space_group_name_H-M   'P 1'
#
loop_
_entity.id
_entity.type
_entity.pdbx_description
1 polymer ?
#
loop_
_entity_poly.entity_id
_entity_poly.type
_entity_poly.pdbx_seq_one_letter_code
_entity_poly.pdbx_strand_id
1 'polypeptide(L)'
;MLSVMEHGEKLSGMIHLRELQNALSQQSSSTRLSPQSKTPTAGALWNLIQLVGEKARRNTVLLMDRDNAEVFYSRVSDIEDLFYCLSHQLRYIITGEEHPSVQMQCALELSNACVTLVQAALHYRAEYKDWYPSPEGLITWNSQPVVRSGIWNLASSVMELLREPGSAGMPMKSNLWSQLEGLTDMLLEGYIGVLTAKFERGEDHGVLAQEYCERRDELLGSLYDLAKQIIEAKYQESSEGNDNPDLKESIFREVTSPILATAKRHEGYQTLWQICYDISDTVLLRNLMHDSIGPHGGFSFYVFKQLINSRHYAKLLRLGEEFQEELANFLKDRSDLLWLHEICLNQFSTASETLHTCALLSSPGEDADLTSTRKSLSFVERRCLLYLSKIAATAVGKDVDYEVKVAQIDADIRILNLQEEIVQHDPEYAQGKHASKLLPPSELIEMCMKRGRELSLKAFEVFAWTGSSFRSSNKGLLEACWTNAADQDDWVELSQASVSEGWSDEVIQESLQGTVLFNASRLCYSSDAVVFDGTFEEVLPVRKEDVQARGLEAKCFSVEEVLMQHDAFPDAGRLMMTAVVMGKELSYAAPADEPVDMDS
;
A
#
# COMPACT_ATOMS: atom_id res chain seq x y z
N MET A 1 13.45 -21.10 -41.37
CA MET A 1 12.00 -20.87 -41.46
C MET A 1 11.61 -19.52 -40.87
N LEU A 2 11.96 -19.22 -39.61
CA LEU A 2 11.74 -17.90 -39.00
C LEU A 2 12.44 -16.73 -39.72
N SER A 3 13.69 -16.88 -40.15
CA SER A 3 14.38 -15.85 -40.96
C SER A 3 13.71 -15.62 -42.33
N VAL A 4 13.04 -16.65 -42.90
CA VAL A 4 12.30 -16.52 -44.16
C VAL A 4 11.01 -15.74 -43.94
N MET A 5 10.30 -16.02 -42.85
CA MET A 5 9.13 -15.24 -42.41
C MET A 5 9.50 -13.78 -42.20
N GLU A 6 10.59 -13.51 -41.47
CA GLU A 6 11.09 -12.15 -41.22
C GLU A 6 11.39 -11.39 -42.52
N HIS A 7 12.05 -12.04 -43.49
CA HIS A 7 12.29 -11.41 -44.79
C HIS A 7 11.02 -11.14 -45.57
N GLY A 8 10.01 -12.03 -45.48
CA GLY A 8 8.70 -11.82 -46.07
C GLY A 8 7.97 -10.60 -45.48
N GLU A 9 8.02 -10.44 -44.17
CA GLU A 9 7.48 -9.28 -43.45
C GLU A 9 8.15 -7.97 -43.89
N LYS A 10 9.50 -7.96 -43.89
CA LYS A 10 10.29 -6.79 -44.32
C LYS A 10 10.01 -6.44 -45.78
N LEU A 11 9.88 -7.43 -46.66
CA LEU A 11 9.56 -7.21 -48.07
C LEU A 11 8.16 -6.62 -48.25
N SER A 12 7.16 -7.17 -47.56
CA SER A 12 5.79 -6.63 -47.55
C SER A 12 5.78 -5.16 -47.12
N GLY A 13 6.48 -4.83 -46.02
CA GLY A 13 6.62 -3.45 -45.54
C GLY A 13 7.27 -2.52 -46.56
N MET A 14 8.34 -2.95 -47.22
CA MET A 14 9.04 -2.15 -48.24
C MET A 14 8.20 -1.88 -49.49
N ILE A 15 7.37 -2.83 -49.92
CA ILE A 15 6.45 -2.65 -51.05
C ILE A 15 5.43 -1.56 -50.72
N HIS A 16 4.76 -1.66 -49.56
CA HIS A 16 3.77 -0.67 -49.14
C HIS A 16 4.41 0.71 -48.90
N LEU A 17 5.64 0.76 -48.38
CA LEU A 17 6.39 2.01 -48.25
C LEU A 17 6.64 2.67 -49.62
N ARG A 18 6.97 1.88 -50.65
CA ARG A 18 7.16 2.37 -52.01
C ARG A 18 5.86 2.90 -52.62
N GLU A 19 4.75 2.22 -52.39
CA GLU A 19 3.42 2.65 -52.84
C GLU A 19 3.00 3.96 -52.17
N LEU A 20 3.21 4.08 -50.86
CA LEU A 20 2.97 5.32 -50.11
C LEU A 20 3.83 6.47 -50.67
N GLN A 21 5.10 6.22 -50.92
CA GLN A 21 6.00 7.20 -51.52
C GLN A 21 5.51 7.68 -52.90
N ASN A 22 5.02 6.77 -53.73
CA ASN A 22 4.45 7.10 -55.03
C ASN A 22 3.17 7.94 -54.90
N ALA A 23 2.29 7.60 -53.95
CA ALA A 23 1.07 8.34 -53.68
C ALA A 23 1.35 9.78 -53.22
N LEU A 24 2.30 9.96 -52.28
CA LEU A 24 2.75 11.28 -51.83
C LEU A 24 3.35 12.11 -52.96
N SER A 25 4.13 11.46 -53.84
CA SER A 25 4.72 12.10 -55.02
C SER A 25 3.64 12.59 -56.00
N GLN A 26 2.59 11.80 -56.23
CA GLN A 26 1.46 12.17 -57.08
C GLN A 26 0.62 13.31 -56.49
N GLN A 27 0.36 13.31 -55.18
CA GLN A 27 -0.33 14.41 -54.50
C GLN A 27 0.45 15.73 -54.56
N SER A 28 1.78 15.67 -54.41
CA SER A 28 2.63 16.86 -54.54
C SER A 28 2.67 17.44 -55.97
N SER A 29 2.29 16.63 -56.97
CA SER A 29 2.22 17.04 -58.38
C SER A 29 0.87 17.66 -58.76
N SER A 30 -0.23 17.24 -58.13
CA SER A 30 -1.57 17.77 -58.38
C SER A 30 -1.82 19.13 -57.72
N THR A 31 -1.13 19.45 -56.62
CA THR A 31 -1.19 20.78 -55.98
C THR A 31 -0.39 21.86 -56.72
N ARG A 32 0.45 21.49 -57.71
CA ARG A 32 1.29 22.42 -58.49
C ARG A 32 0.58 22.91 -59.76
N LEU A 33 -0.37 23.82 -59.60
CA LEU A 33 -0.87 24.66 -60.71
C LEU A 33 -0.46 26.14 -60.59
N SER A 34 0.46 26.50 -59.68
CA SER A 34 1.03 27.86 -59.58
C SER A 34 2.53 27.88 -59.87
N PRO A 35 3.02 28.65 -60.87
CA PRO A 35 4.36 28.52 -61.41
C PRO A 35 5.35 29.48 -60.69
N GLN A 36 5.68 29.25 -59.42
CA GLN A 36 6.66 30.11 -58.75
C GLN A 36 7.39 29.49 -57.54
N SER A 37 7.92 28.27 -57.67
CA SER A 37 9.08 27.83 -56.85
C SER A 37 9.83 26.69 -57.54
N LYS A 38 11.11 26.91 -57.86
CA LYS A 38 12.00 25.99 -58.60
C LYS A 38 12.93 25.21 -57.67
N THR A 39 12.39 24.64 -56.60
CA THR A 39 13.08 23.62 -55.80
C THR A 39 12.06 22.51 -55.55
N PRO A 40 12.33 21.25 -55.93
CA PRO A 40 11.47 20.16 -55.52
C PRO A 40 11.64 20.04 -54.01
N THR A 41 10.67 20.51 -53.23
CA THR A 41 10.55 20.12 -51.83
C THR A 41 10.28 18.62 -51.85
N ALA A 42 11.36 17.83 -51.80
CA ALA A 42 11.24 16.40 -51.68
C ALA A 42 10.69 16.12 -50.27
N GLY A 43 9.61 15.35 -50.18
CA GLY A 43 8.93 15.08 -48.91
C GLY A 43 9.87 14.47 -47.86
N ALA A 44 9.49 14.55 -46.59
CA ALA A 44 10.34 14.11 -45.48
C ALA A 44 10.72 12.64 -45.60
N LEU A 45 9.79 11.81 -46.10
CA LEU A 45 10.03 10.40 -46.40
C LEU A 45 11.13 10.19 -47.45
N TRP A 46 11.18 11.02 -48.50
CA TRP A 46 12.24 10.93 -49.51
C TRP A 46 13.60 11.27 -48.94
N ASN A 47 13.69 12.31 -48.10
CA ASN A 47 14.93 12.68 -47.43
C ASN A 47 15.42 11.54 -46.51
N LEU A 48 14.51 10.88 -45.79
CA LEU A 48 14.85 9.71 -44.98
C LEU A 48 15.39 8.55 -45.83
N ILE A 49 14.71 8.21 -46.93
CA ILE A 49 15.14 7.14 -47.85
C ILE A 49 16.54 7.44 -48.41
N GLN A 50 16.81 8.69 -48.78
CA GLN A 50 18.11 9.12 -49.29
C GLN A 50 19.22 8.99 -48.23
N LEU A 51 18.94 9.37 -46.97
CA LEU A 51 19.90 9.26 -45.87
C LEU A 51 20.23 7.79 -45.55
N VAL A 52 19.23 6.92 -45.50
CA VAL A 52 19.42 5.48 -45.26
C VAL A 52 20.20 4.85 -46.41
N GLY A 53 19.82 5.17 -47.65
CA GLY A 53 20.50 4.71 -48.86
C GLY A 53 21.95 5.16 -48.92
N GLU A 54 22.23 6.41 -48.54
CA GLU A 54 23.59 6.94 -48.47
C GLU A 54 24.44 6.22 -47.40
N LYS A 55 23.87 5.97 -46.21
CA LYS A 55 24.54 5.20 -45.14
C LYS A 55 24.91 3.80 -45.64
N ALA A 56 23.95 3.09 -46.25
CA ALA A 56 24.17 1.76 -46.79
C ALA A 56 25.21 1.76 -47.95
N ARG A 57 25.18 2.77 -48.81
CA ARG A 57 26.14 2.96 -49.89
C ARG A 57 27.56 3.19 -49.36
N ARG A 58 27.74 4.08 -48.38
CA ARG A 58 29.05 4.35 -47.76
C ARG A 58 29.63 3.12 -47.06
N ASN A 59 28.78 2.27 -46.51
CA ASN A 59 29.18 1.04 -45.84
C ASN A 59 29.49 -0.12 -46.80
N THR A 60 29.21 0.00 -48.11
CA THR A 60 29.46 -1.08 -49.07
C THR A 60 30.04 -0.59 -50.38
N VAL A 61 31.31 -0.93 -50.60
CA VAL A 61 32.12 -0.52 -51.76
C VAL A 61 31.45 -0.85 -53.11
N LEU A 62 30.75 -1.99 -53.21
CA LEU A 62 30.10 -2.43 -54.45
C LEU A 62 28.88 -1.59 -54.88
N LEU A 63 28.37 -0.71 -54.00
CA LEU A 63 27.17 0.07 -54.25
C LEU A 63 27.45 1.56 -54.51
N MET A 64 28.73 1.96 -54.56
CA MET A 64 29.17 3.36 -54.72
C MET A 64 28.57 4.06 -55.96
N ASP A 65 28.36 3.32 -57.05
CA ASP A 65 27.85 3.86 -58.33
C ASP A 65 26.31 3.86 -58.44
N ARG A 66 25.59 3.37 -57.43
CA ARG A 66 24.12 3.26 -57.42
C ARG A 66 23.46 4.47 -56.77
N ASP A 67 22.24 4.78 -57.22
CA ASP A 67 21.42 5.81 -56.57
C ASP A 67 21.02 5.39 -55.16
N ASN A 68 20.98 6.33 -54.21
CA ASN A 68 20.70 6.02 -52.81
C ASN A 68 19.32 5.35 -52.64
N ALA A 69 18.31 5.79 -53.39
CA ALA A 69 16.99 5.18 -53.33
C ALA A 69 16.99 3.74 -53.86
N GLU A 70 17.72 3.46 -54.95
CA GLU A 70 17.90 2.09 -55.45
C GLU A 70 18.61 1.21 -54.42
N VAL A 71 19.65 1.73 -53.77
CA VAL A 71 20.37 1.03 -52.69
C VAL A 71 19.42 0.68 -51.55
N PHE A 72 18.60 1.64 -51.11
CA PHE A 72 17.60 1.42 -50.05
C PHE A 72 16.62 0.30 -50.41
N TYR A 73 15.96 0.36 -51.57
CA TYR A 73 14.98 -0.66 -51.96
C TYR A 73 15.60 -2.04 -52.28
N SER A 74 16.89 -2.09 -52.60
CA SER A 74 17.60 -3.36 -52.81
C SER A 74 17.94 -4.10 -51.51
N ARG A 75 17.94 -3.41 -50.36
CA ARG A 75 18.38 -3.95 -49.06
C ARG A 75 17.24 -4.07 -48.06
N VAL A 76 16.30 -4.94 -48.39
CA VAL A 76 15.13 -5.22 -47.55
C VAL A 76 15.52 -5.78 -46.17
N SER A 77 16.64 -6.52 -46.07
CA SER A 77 17.11 -7.12 -44.82
C SER A 77 17.55 -6.10 -43.78
N ASP A 78 17.99 -4.90 -44.21
CA ASP A 78 18.57 -3.84 -43.36
C ASP A 78 17.54 -2.75 -43.04
N ILE A 79 16.24 -3.06 -43.08
CA ILE A 79 15.16 -2.08 -42.89
C ILE A 79 15.23 -1.37 -41.52
N GLU A 80 15.85 -1.99 -40.52
CA GLU A 80 16.10 -1.41 -39.20
C GLU A 80 16.98 -0.15 -39.28
N ASP A 81 17.80 0.01 -40.33
CA ASP A 81 18.59 1.22 -40.55
C ASP A 81 17.71 2.46 -40.79
N LEU A 82 16.46 2.28 -41.26
CA LEU A 82 15.48 3.35 -41.35
C LEU A 82 15.17 3.93 -39.97
N PHE A 83 14.92 3.06 -38.99
CA PHE A 83 14.64 3.46 -37.60
C PHE A 83 15.91 3.97 -36.89
N TYR A 84 17.08 3.47 -37.27
CA TYR A 84 18.35 4.05 -36.83
C TYR A 84 18.49 5.50 -37.29
N CYS A 85 18.16 5.81 -38.55
CA CYS A 85 18.22 7.19 -39.06
C CYS A 85 17.15 8.06 -38.39
N LEU A 86 15.95 7.54 -38.13
CA LEU A 86 14.94 8.24 -37.32
C LEU A 86 15.43 8.52 -35.88
N SER A 87 16.19 7.63 -35.26
CA SER A 87 16.66 7.90 -33.90
C SER A 87 17.75 8.99 -33.86
N HIS A 88 18.63 9.08 -34.86
CA HIS A 88 19.82 9.95 -34.80
C HIS A 88 19.73 11.21 -35.68
N GLN A 89 18.93 11.19 -36.74
CA GLN A 89 18.89 12.24 -37.76
C GLN A 89 17.51 12.89 -37.89
N LEU A 90 16.53 12.53 -37.06
CA LEU A 90 15.18 13.10 -37.14
C LEU A 90 15.14 14.62 -36.99
N ARG A 91 15.95 15.20 -36.11
CA ARG A 91 16.08 16.67 -35.96
C ARG A 91 16.64 17.37 -37.20
N TYR A 92 17.36 16.65 -38.04
CA TYR A 92 17.86 17.17 -39.33
C TYR A 92 16.78 17.09 -40.41
N ILE A 93 15.88 16.10 -40.32
CA ILE A 93 14.77 15.92 -41.26
C ILE A 93 13.59 16.85 -40.90
N ILE A 94 13.32 17.03 -39.61
CA ILE A 94 12.35 17.96 -39.06
C ILE A 94 13.14 19.19 -38.59
N THR A 95 13.42 20.09 -39.54
CA THR A 95 14.27 21.28 -39.30
C THR A 95 13.59 22.24 -38.32
N GLY A 96 14.26 22.59 -37.22
CA GLY A 96 13.77 23.57 -36.24
C GLY A 96 13.60 25.01 -36.78
N GLU A 97 14.14 25.32 -37.96
CA GLU A 97 14.07 26.65 -38.59
C GLU A 97 12.87 26.83 -39.52
N GLU A 98 12.13 25.77 -39.84
CA GLU A 98 10.96 25.82 -40.72
C GLU A 98 9.68 26.21 -39.97
N HIS A 99 8.67 26.72 -40.69
CA HIS A 99 7.37 27.05 -40.09
C HIS A 99 6.73 25.79 -39.48
N PRO A 100 6.09 25.86 -38.29
CA PRO A 100 5.61 24.69 -37.56
C PRO A 100 4.62 23.81 -38.35
N SER A 101 3.85 24.39 -39.26
CA SER A 101 2.97 23.63 -40.16
C SER A 101 3.73 22.68 -41.10
N VAL A 102 4.94 23.05 -41.52
CA VAL A 102 5.80 22.21 -42.38
C VAL A 102 6.42 21.09 -41.54
N GLN A 103 6.89 21.41 -40.34
CA GLN A 103 7.39 20.41 -39.38
C GLN A 103 6.32 19.36 -39.05
N MET A 104 5.08 19.80 -38.82
CA MET A 104 3.93 18.92 -38.61
C MET A 104 3.64 18.03 -39.83
N GLN A 105 3.75 18.58 -41.05
CA GLN A 105 3.56 17.80 -42.28
C GLN A 105 4.66 16.76 -42.46
N CYS A 106 5.92 17.13 -42.20
CA CYS A 106 7.04 16.19 -42.21
C CYS A 106 6.85 15.08 -41.18
N ALA A 107 6.46 15.41 -39.94
CA ALA A 107 6.19 14.44 -38.90
C ALA A 107 5.02 13.50 -39.26
N LEU A 108 3.97 14.02 -39.93
CA LEU A 108 2.85 13.23 -40.42
C LEU A 108 3.27 12.22 -41.49
N GLU A 109 4.05 12.65 -42.48
CA GLU A 109 4.57 11.79 -43.54
C GLU A 109 5.44 10.66 -43.00
N LEU A 110 6.34 10.97 -42.06
CA LEU A 110 7.23 9.99 -41.43
C LEU A 110 6.46 9.02 -40.54
N SER A 111 5.48 9.51 -39.78
CA SER A 111 4.63 8.67 -38.92
C SER A 111 3.81 7.70 -39.76
N ASN A 112 3.17 8.19 -40.83
CA ASN A 112 2.39 7.35 -41.73
C ASN A 112 3.25 6.27 -42.42
N ALA A 113 4.48 6.62 -42.79
CA ALA A 113 5.44 5.67 -43.34
C ALA A 113 5.80 4.56 -42.35
N CYS A 114 6.07 4.89 -41.08
CA CYS A 114 6.36 3.91 -40.05
C CYS A 114 5.16 2.99 -39.79
N VAL A 115 3.97 3.59 -39.61
CA VAL A 115 2.71 2.87 -39.36
C VAL A 115 2.40 1.90 -40.49
N THR A 116 2.44 2.39 -41.75
CA THR A 116 2.19 1.56 -42.93
C THR A 116 3.16 0.38 -43.04
N LEU A 117 4.46 0.64 -42.82
CA LEU A 117 5.51 -0.37 -42.92
C LEU A 117 5.32 -1.50 -41.91
N VAL A 118 5.08 -1.16 -40.64
CA VAL A 118 4.96 -2.16 -39.58
C VAL A 118 3.59 -2.85 -39.61
N GLN A 119 2.51 -2.15 -39.95
CA GLN A 119 1.19 -2.78 -40.14
C GLN A 119 1.21 -3.79 -41.29
N ALA A 120 1.85 -3.48 -42.42
CA ALA A 120 1.99 -4.41 -43.54
C ALA A 120 2.79 -5.67 -43.15
N ALA A 121 3.82 -5.50 -42.32
CA ALA A 121 4.59 -6.62 -41.77
C ALA A 121 3.76 -7.48 -40.80
N LEU A 122 3.00 -6.86 -39.89
CA LEU A 122 2.12 -7.57 -38.96
C LEU A 122 1.00 -8.31 -39.70
N HIS A 123 0.43 -7.70 -40.74
CA HIS A 123 -0.59 -8.32 -41.58
C HIS A 123 -0.06 -9.55 -42.32
N TYR A 124 1.15 -9.44 -42.89
CA TYR A 124 1.83 -10.59 -43.51
C TYR A 124 2.01 -11.73 -42.50
N ARG A 125 2.50 -11.44 -41.29
CA ARG A 125 2.62 -12.47 -40.24
C ARG A 125 1.29 -13.13 -39.89
N ALA A 126 0.21 -12.33 -39.81
CA ALA A 126 -1.12 -12.84 -39.48
C ALA A 126 -1.67 -13.75 -40.58
N GLU A 127 -1.50 -13.38 -41.86
CA GLU A 127 -1.96 -14.14 -43.02
C GLU A 127 -1.24 -15.50 -43.13
N TYR A 128 0.07 -15.52 -42.87
CA TYR A 128 0.90 -16.72 -43.01
C TYR A 128 1.20 -17.43 -41.69
N LYS A 129 0.40 -17.20 -40.64
CA LYS A 129 0.62 -17.74 -39.29
C LYS A 129 0.70 -19.28 -39.27
N ASP A 130 -0.08 -19.96 -40.09
CA ASP A 130 -0.11 -21.43 -40.16
C ASP A 130 1.10 -22.02 -40.91
N TRP A 131 1.81 -21.19 -41.68
CA TRP A 131 2.90 -21.63 -42.55
C TRP A 131 4.26 -21.56 -41.85
N TYR A 132 4.35 -20.86 -40.71
CA TYR A 132 5.60 -20.64 -39.99
C TYR A 132 5.45 -21.05 -38.51
N PRO A 133 6.52 -21.54 -37.87
CA PRO A 133 6.48 -21.86 -36.44
C PRO A 133 6.31 -20.60 -35.59
N SER A 134 5.73 -20.74 -34.39
CA SER A 134 5.55 -19.64 -33.45
C SER A 134 6.90 -19.01 -33.04
N PRO A 135 6.99 -17.67 -32.91
CA PRO A 135 8.21 -16.98 -32.49
C PRO A 135 8.38 -17.00 -30.95
N GLU A 136 8.10 -18.13 -30.30
CA GLU A 136 8.28 -18.29 -28.85
C GLU A 136 9.76 -18.14 -28.47
N GLY A 137 10.04 -17.32 -27.46
CA GLY A 137 11.36 -17.00 -26.93
C GLY A 137 12.21 -16.10 -27.84
N LEU A 138 11.67 -15.61 -28.96
CA LEU A 138 12.41 -14.85 -29.97
C LEU A 138 11.99 -13.37 -30.01
N ILE A 139 13.00 -12.49 -30.05
CA ILE A 139 12.78 -11.08 -30.30
C ILE A 139 12.58 -10.87 -31.80
N THR A 140 11.39 -10.46 -32.19
CA THR A 140 11.05 -10.12 -33.57
C THR A 140 11.70 -8.80 -33.99
N TRP A 141 11.95 -8.60 -35.27
CA TRP A 141 12.68 -7.43 -35.78
C TRP A 141 12.01 -6.08 -35.41
N ASN A 142 10.67 -6.03 -35.39
CA ASN A 142 9.89 -4.87 -34.97
C ASN A 142 10.04 -4.53 -33.47
N SER A 143 10.47 -5.50 -32.66
CA SER A 143 10.67 -5.36 -31.21
C SER A 143 12.13 -5.04 -30.86
N GLN A 144 13.03 -4.99 -31.86
CA GLN A 144 14.43 -4.65 -31.65
C GLN A 144 14.61 -3.24 -31.06
N PRO A 145 15.67 -3.02 -30.25
CA PRO A 145 15.90 -1.73 -29.59
C PRO A 145 16.07 -0.58 -30.59
N VAL A 146 16.68 -0.82 -31.75
CA VAL A 146 16.85 0.20 -32.80
C VAL A 146 15.49 0.69 -33.31
N VAL A 147 14.57 -0.24 -33.59
CA VAL A 147 13.21 0.06 -34.06
C VAL A 147 12.42 0.82 -33.00
N ARG A 148 12.41 0.33 -31.75
CA ARG A 148 11.75 1.01 -30.62
C ARG A 148 12.30 2.42 -30.38
N SER A 149 13.61 2.61 -30.46
CA SER A 149 14.22 3.93 -30.28
C SER A 149 13.87 4.92 -31.40
N GLY A 150 13.78 4.44 -32.65
CA GLY A 150 13.37 5.26 -33.79
C GLY A 150 11.92 5.70 -33.69
N ILE A 151 11.01 4.76 -33.35
CA ILE A 151 9.59 5.04 -33.15
C ILE A 151 9.38 5.99 -31.97
N TRP A 152 10.09 5.77 -30.85
CA TRP A 152 10.02 6.65 -29.69
C TRP A 152 10.42 8.08 -30.05
N ASN A 153 11.58 8.30 -30.69
CA ASN A 153 12.02 9.65 -31.04
C ASN A 153 11.05 10.37 -32.00
N LEU A 154 10.43 9.63 -32.91
CA LEU A 154 9.37 10.16 -33.78
C LEU A 154 8.12 10.53 -32.98
N ALA A 155 7.64 9.64 -32.11
CA ALA A 155 6.50 9.89 -31.24
C ALA A 155 6.74 11.07 -30.30
N SER A 156 7.92 11.17 -29.68
CA SER A 156 8.33 12.32 -28.85
C SER A 156 8.32 13.63 -29.63
N SER A 157 8.84 13.63 -30.87
CA SER A 157 8.81 14.82 -31.72
C SER A 157 7.37 15.22 -32.10
N VAL A 158 6.49 14.24 -32.37
CA VAL A 158 5.07 14.48 -32.61
C VAL A 158 4.39 15.05 -31.35
N MET A 159 4.68 14.53 -30.16
CA MET A 159 4.15 15.04 -28.89
C MET A 159 4.60 16.48 -28.63
N GLU A 160 5.87 16.81 -28.88
CA GLU A 160 6.40 18.18 -28.76
C GLU A 160 5.68 19.14 -29.71
N LEU A 161 5.57 18.79 -30.99
CA LEU A 161 4.88 19.60 -32.00
C LEU A 161 3.40 19.82 -31.66
N LEU A 162 2.73 18.81 -31.12
CA LEU A 162 1.33 18.89 -30.75
C LEU A 162 1.08 19.76 -29.50
N ARG A 163 2.08 19.89 -28.61
CA ARG A 163 2.04 20.71 -27.40
C ARG A 163 2.20 22.21 -27.70
N GLU A 164 2.81 22.59 -28.83
CA GLU A 164 3.04 23.99 -29.17
C GLU A 164 1.72 24.75 -29.44
N PRO A 165 1.41 25.81 -28.66
CA PRO A 165 0.21 26.61 -28.87
C PRO A 165 0.34 27.48 -30.13
N GLY A 166 -0.64 27.40 -31.04
CA GLY A 166 -0.77 28.31 -32.19
C GLY A 166 -0.11 27.86 -33.51
N SER A 167 0.40 26.63 -33.60
CA SER A 167 1.30 26.22 -34.69
C SER A 167 0.61 25.65 -35.96
N ALA A 168 -0.63 25.14 -35.86
CA ALA A 168 -1.44 24.66 -37.00
C ALA A 168 -2.95 24.56 -36.68
N GLY A 169 -3.76 24.44 -37.74
CA GLY A 169 -5.21 24.23 -37.63
C GLY A 169 -5.59 22.86 -37.05
N MET A 170 -6.77 22.79 -36.43
CA MET A 170 -7.34 21.56 -35.84
C MET A 170 -7.32 20.30 -36.73
N PRO A 171 -7.56 20.36 -38.07
CA PRO A 171 -7.49 19.14 -38.89
C PRO A 171 -6.09 18.52 -38.93
N MET A 172 -5.04 19.36 -38.91
CA MET A 172 -3.66 18.87 -38.90
C MET A 172 -3.32 18.19 -37.57
N LYS A 173 -3.79 18.78 -36.46
CA LYS A 173 -3.63 18.19 -35.12
C LYS A 173 -4.37 16.86 -35.00
N SER A 174 -5.59 16.76 -35.54
CA SER A 174 -6.36 15.50 -35.54
C SER A 174 -5.68 14.39 -36.35
N ASN A 175 -5.07 14.73 -37.50
CA ASN A 175 -4.33 13.75 -38.31
C ASN A 175 -3.05 13.29 -37.60
N LEU A 176 -2.32 14.21 -36.98
CA LEU A 176 -1.14 13.86 -36.20
C LEU A 176 -1.49 13.03 -34.96
N TRP A 177 -2.63 13.30 -34.33
CA TRP A 177 -3.12 12.52 -33.20
C TRP A 177 -3.44 11.06 -33.61
N SER A 178 -4.11 10.83 -34.73
CA SER A 178 -4.39 9.46 -35.21
C SER A 178 -3.11 8.72 -35.62
N GLN A 179 -2.11 9.44 -36.14
CA GLN A 179 -0.79 8.84 -36.38
C GLN A 179 -0.05 8.53 -35.08
N LEU A 180 -0.13 9.39 -34.06
CA LEU A 180 0.46 9.13 -32.75
C LEU A 180 -0.18 7.92 -32.06
N GLU A 181 -1.49 7.71 -32.24
CA GLU A 181 -2.19 6.51 -31.78
C GLU A 181 -1.58 5.25 -32.42
N GLY A 182 -1.39 5.24 -33.74
CA GLY A 182 -0.77 4.12 -34.46
C GLY A 182 0.69 3.87 -34.07
N LEU A 183 1.48 4.93 -33.84
CA LEU A 183 2.85 4.81 -33.33
C LEU A 183 2.87 4.26 -31.89
N THR A 184 1.91 4.65 -31.06
CA THR A 184 1.79 4.19 -29.68
C THR A 184 1.45 2.69 -29.63
N ASP A 185 0.44 2.24 -30.38
CA ASP A 185 0.08 0.82 -30.49
C ASP A 185 1.30 -0.01 -30.94
N MET A 186 1.98 0.43 -32.01
CA MET A 186 3.19 -0.23 -32.51
C MET A 186 4.32 -0.32 -31.47
N LEU A 187 4.61 0.78 -30.77
CA LEU A 187 5.70 0.81 -29.81
C LEU A 187 5.40 -0.08 -28.61
N LEU A 188 4.18 0.00 -28.07
CA LEU A 188 3.78 -0.77 -26.89
C LEU A 188 3.69 -2.27 -27.21
N GLU A 189 3.18 -2.67 -28.37
CA GLU A 189 3.23 -4.06 -28.85
C GLU A 189 4.68 -4.53 -29.04
N GLY A 190 5.57 -3.66 -29.52
CA GLY A 190 7.00 -3.93 -29.60
C GLY A 190 7.65 -4.18 -28.24
N TYR A 191 7.27 -3.44 -27.20
CA TYR A 191 7.74 -3.69 -25.82
C TYR A 191 7.20 -4.99 -25.26
N ILE A 192 5.90 -5.28 -25.41
CA ILE A 192 5.30 -6.55 -24.99
C ILE A 192 6.03 -7.71 -25.67
N GLY A 193 6.30 -7.63 -26.97
CA GLY A 193 7.04 -8.67 -27.70
C GLY A 193 8.43 -8.96 -27.10
N VAL A 194 9.18 -7.94 -26.66
CA VAL A 194 10.46 -8.16 -25.96
C VAL A 194 10.27 -8.74 -24.57
N LEU A 195 9.30 -8.21 -23.81
CA LEU A 195 9.04 -8.64 -22.44
C LEU A 195 8.61 -10.11 -22.40
N THR A 196 7.71 -10.53 -23.29
CA THR A 196 7.29 -11.93 -23.43
C THR A 196 8.47 -12.83 -23.81
N ALA A 197 9.27 -12.44 -24.80
CA ALA A 197 10.44 -13.23 -25.20
C ALA A 197 11.52 -13.34 -24.10
N LYS A 198 11.67 -12.32 -23.25
CA LYS A 198 12.58 -12.36 -22.10
C LYS A 198 12.02 -13.19 -20.94
N PHE A 199 10.72 -13.08 -20.70
CA PHE A 199 10.02 -13.87 -19.69
C PHE A 199 10.12 -15.37 -20.00
N GLU A 200 9.88 -15.76 -21.26
CA GLU A 200 10.00 -17.16 -21.72
C GLU A 200 11.44 -17.69 -21.62
N ARG A 201 12.44 -16.80 -21.71
CA ARG A 201 13.88 -17.15 -21.53
C ARG A 201 14.34 -17.12 -20.08
N GLY A 202 13.51 -16.68 -19.13
CA GLY A 202 13.89 -16.52 -17.73
C GLY A 202 14.95 -15.43 -17.50
N GLU A 203 15.07 -14.46 -18.41
CA GLU A 203 16.01 -13.35 -18.30
C GLU A 203 15.46 -12.24 -17.39
N ASP A 204 16.36 -11.51 -16.73
CA ASP A 204 15.99 -10.29 -16.01
C ASP A 204 15.45 -9.23 -16.99
N HIS A 205 14.25 -8.75 -16.67
CA HIS A 205 13.49 -7.80 -17.45
C HIS A 205 13.03 -6.59 -16.63
N GLY A 206 13.45 -6.45 -15.36
CA GLY A 206 13.00 -5.37 -14.47
C GLY A 206 13.25 -3.97 -15.03
N VAL A 207 14.45 -3.71 -15.56
CA VAL A 207 14.81 -2.40 -16.16
C VAL A 207 13.96 -2.10 -17.41
N LEU A 208 13.71 -3.11 -18.25
CA LEU A 208 12.89 -2.94 -19.46
C LEU A 208 11.40 -2.77 -19.14
N ALA A 209 10.91 -3.44 -18.08
CA ALA A 209 9.55 -3.28 -17.61
C ALA A 209 9.32 -1.87 -17.04
N GLN A 210 10.30 -1.31 -16.32
CA GLN A 210 10.24 0.07 -15.87
C GLN A 210 10.25 1.06 -17.04
N GLU A 211 11.17 0.90 -18.00
CA GLU A 211 11.21 1.74 -19.21
C GLU A 211 9.88 1.68 -19.99
N TYR A 212 9.29 0.49 -20.10
CA TYR A 212 7.98 0.29 -20.72
C TYR A 212 6.89 1.07 -19.99
N CYS A 213 6.79 0.94 -18.66
CA CYS A 213 5.79 1.67 -17.87
C CYS A 213 5.92 3.18 -18.01
N GLU A 214 7.14 3.72 -17.89
CA GLU A 214 7.41 5.17 -18.01
C GLU A 214 7.00 5.70 -19.39
N ARG A 215 7.44 5.03 -20.46
CA ARG A 215 7.11 5.44 -21.84
C ARG A 215 5.64 5.27 -22.19
N ARG A 216 5.00 4.20 -21.70
CA ARG A 216 3.57 3.96 -21.86
C ARG A 216 2.76 5.09 -21.23
N ASP A 217 3.07 5.43 -19.98
CA ASP A 217 2.31 6.43 -19.24
C ASP A 217 2.52 7.84 -19.83
N GLU A 218 3.71 8.15 -20.34
CA GLU A 218 3.98 9.41 -21.06
C GLU A 218 3.20 9.52 -22.38
N LEU A 219 3.16 8.46 -23.19
CA LEU A 219 2.44 8.43 -24.47
C LEU A 219 0.93 8.52 -24.26
N LEU A 220 0.39 7.68 -23.38
CA LEU A 220 -1.05 7.66 -23.10
C LEU A 220 -1.51 8.98 -22.45
N GLY A 221 -0.70 9.57 -21.56
CA GLY A 221 -0.98 10.88 -20.98
C GLY A 221 -1.03 11.98 -22.04
N SER A 222 -0.04 12.02 -22.94
CA SER A 222 0.01 13.03 -24.02
C SER A 222 -1.14 12.86 -25.03
N LEU A 223 -1.47 11.62 -25.40
CA LEU A 223 -2.63 11.31 -26.25
C LEU A 223 -3.94 11.80 -25.62
N TYR A 224 -4.07 11.62 -24.30
CA TYR A 224 -5.26 12.01 -23.56
C TYR A 224 -5.38 13.53 -23.39
N ASP A 225 -4.29 14.23 -23.10
CA ASP A 225 -4.29 15.70 -23.04
C ASP A 225 -4.69 16.34 -24.38
N LEU A 226 -4.26 15.73 -25.49
CA LEU A 226 -4.66 16.16 -26.83
C LEU A 226 -6.11 15.80 -27.15
N ALA A 227 -6.58 14.62 -26.72
CA ALA A 227 -7.98 14.25 -26.84
C ALA A 227 -8.88 15.29 -26.17
N LYS A 228 -8.50 15.81 -24.99
CA LYS A 228 -9.24 16.91 -24.32
C LYS A 228 -9.36 18.16 -25.19
N GLN A 229 -8.27 18.59 -25.82
CA GLN A 229 -8.28 19.75 -26.72
C GLN A 229 -9.18 19.51 -27.94
N ILE A 230 -9.17 18.29 -28.51
CA ILE A 230 -10.04 17.91 -29.64
C ILE A 230 -11.50 17.89 -29.19
N ILE A 231 -11.81 17.37 -28.00
CA ILE A 231 -13.16 17.34 -27.44
C ILE A 231 -13.68 18.76 -27.25
N GLU A 232 -12.87 19.65 -26.68
CA GLU A 232 -13.24 21.06 -26.50
C GLU A 232 -13.51 21.77 -27.83
N ALA A 233 -12.67 21.56 -28.85
CA ALA A 233 -12.87 22.15 -30.15
C ALA A 233 -14.10 21.59 -30.88
N LYS A 234 -14.28 20.26 -30.90
CA LYS A 234 -15.48 19.61 -31.47
C LYS A 234 -16.75 20.08 -30.77
N TYR A 235 -16.69 20.27 -29.45
CA TYR A 235 -17.82 20.78 -28.67
C TYR A 235 -18.14 22.24 -29.05
N GLN A 236 -17.14 23.11 -29.14
CA GLN A 236 -17.33 24.52 -29.56
C GLN A 236 -17.89 24.65 -30.99
N GLU A 237 -17.47 23.78 -31.91
CA GLU A 237 -17.99 23.75 -33.28
C GLU A 237 -19.45 23.24 -33.35
N SER A 238 -19.83 22.34 -32.44
CA SER A 238 -21.15 21.68 -32.44
C SER A 238 -22.17 22.37 -31.53
N SER A 239 -21.72 23.17 -30.54
CA SER A 239 -22.59 23.93 -29.66
C SER A 239 -23.05 25.20 -30.36
N GLU A 240 -24.22 25.16 -31.01
CA GLU A 240 -24.91 26.34 -31.55
C GLU A 240 -25.47 27.24 -30.42
N GLY A 241 -24.66 27.55 -29.39
CA GLY A 241 -25.02 28.43 -28.28
C GLY A 241 -25.92 27.84 -27.20
N ASN A 242 -26.09 26.51 -27.14
CA ASN A 242 -26.81 25.84 -26.05
C ASN A 242 -25.91 24.77 -25.39
N ASP A 243 -25.71 24.87 -24.07
CA ASP A 243 -24.89 23.94 -23.30
C ASP A 243 -25.62 22.60 -23.16
N ASN A 244 -25.38 21.68 -24.10
CA ASN A 244 -25.94 20.32 -24.03
C ASN A 244 -24.90 19.36 -23.40
N PRO A 245 -25.06 18.93 -22.14
CA PRO A 245 -24.10 18.04 -21.46
C PRO A 245 -24.01 16.66 -22.11
N ASP A 246 -25.12 16.15 -22.66
CA ASP A 246 -25.18 14.83 -23.31
C ASP A 246 -24.36 14.80 -24.61
N LEU A 247 -24.33 15.93 -25.33
CA LEU A 247 -23.51 16.09 -26.53
C LEU A 247 -22.02 16.08 -26.16
N LYS A 248 -21.65 16.73 -25.06
CA LYS A 248 -20.26 16.74 -24.57
C LYS A 248 -19.80 15.33 -24.16
N GLU A 249 -20.66 14.59 -23.47
CA GLU A 249 -20.36 13.21 -23.06
C GLU A 249 -20.20 12.27 -24.27
N SER A 250 -21.07 12.38 -25.28
CA SER A 250 -20.97 11.54 -26.49
C SER A 250 -19.70 11.81 -27.30
N ILE A 251 -19.33 13.09 -27.50
CA ILE A 251 -18.06 13.47 -28.13
C ILE A 251 -16.87 12.95 -27.31
N PHE A 252 -16.94 13.06 -25.97
CA PHE A 252 -15.91 12.55 -25.09
C PHE A 252 -15.72 11.04 -25.26
N ARG A 253 -16.81 10.27 -25.25
CA ARG A 253 -16.77 8.80 -25.42
C ARG A 253 -16.22 8.40 -26.78
N GLU A 254 -16.61 9.09 -27.85
CA GLU A 254 -16.11 8.83 -29.21
C GLU A 254 -14.58 9.01 -29.29
N VAL A 255 -14.06 10.16 -28.83
CA VAL A 255 -12.63 10.48 -28.93
C VAL A 255 -11.79 9.65 -27.97
N THR A 256 -12.33 9.29 -26.81
CA THR A 256 -11.58 8.56 -25.76
C THR A 256 -11.63 7.05 -25.94
N SER A 257 -12.57 6.49 -26.70
CA SER A 257 -12.72 5.03 -26.90
C SER A 257 -11.44 4.34 -27.39
N PRO A 258 -10.67 4.88 -28.36
CA PRO A 258 -9.45 4.23 -28.81
C PRO A 258 -8.34 4.27 -27.74
N ILE A 259 -8.17 5.40 -27.06
CA ILE A 259 -7.23 5.54 -25.93
C ILE A 259 -7.58 4.54 -24.82
N LEU A 260 -8.87 4.40 -24.50
CA LEU A 260 -9.34 3.46 -23.49
C LEU A 260 -8.99 2.01 -23.86
N ALA A 261 -9.17 1.62 -25.13
CA ALA A 261 -8.82 0.28 -25.60
C ALA A 261 -7.32 0.00 -25.49
N THR A 262 -6.49 0.95 -25.90
CA THR A 262 -5.01 0.85 -25.80
C THR A 262 -4.56 0.82 -24.34
N ALA A 263 -5.08 1.72 -23.51
CA ALA A 263 -4.76 1.76 -22.08
C ALA A 263 -5.19 0.49 -21.35
N LYS A 264 -6.34 -0.11 -21.71
CA LYS A 264 -6.79 -1.39 -21.16
C LYS A 264 -5.86 -2.54 -21.57
N ARG A 265 -5.44 -2.59 -22.84
CA ARG A 265 -4.53 -3.64 -23.34
C ARG A 265 -3.15 -3.58 -22.68
N HIS A 266 -2.64 -2.38 -22.42
CA HIS A 266 -1.28 -2.14 -21.92
C HIS A 266 -1.21 -1.83 -20.42
N GLU A 267 -2.31 -1.96 -19.68
CA GLU A 267 -2.40 -1.69 -18.25
C GLU A 267 -2.00 -0.24 -17.86
N GLY A 268 -2.37 0.74 -18.69
CA GLY A 268 -2.14 2.17 -18.46
C GLY A 268 -3.04 2.77 -17.38
N TYR A 269 -2.87 2.34 -16.13
CA TYR A 269 -3.78 2.64 -15.02
C TYR A 269 -3.99 4.13 -14.77
N GLN A 270 -2.95 4.97 -14.94
CA GLN A 270 -3.06 6.41 -14.76
C GLN A 270 -4.08 7.02 -15.73
N THR A 271 -3.99 6.69 -17.01
CA THR A 271 -4.89 7.20 -18.05
C THR A 271 -6.30 6.65 -17.88
N LEU A 272 -6.45 5.36 -17.55
CA LEU A 272 -7.75 4.75 -17.25
C LEU A 272 -8.47 5.50 -16.10
N TRP A 273 -7.74 5.78 -15.02
CA TRP A 273 -8.27 6.54 -13.89
C TRP A 273 -8.71 7.96 -14.29
N GLN A 274 -7.88 8.68 -15.05
CA GLN A 274 -8.21 10.03 -15.50
C GLN A 274 -9.46 10.06 -16.38
N ILE A 275 -9.58 9.10 -17.31
CA ILE A 275 -10.77 8.95 -18.16
C ILE A 275 -12.02 8.71 -17.30
N CYS A 276 -11.97 7.77 -16.35
CA CYS A 276 -13.11 7.50 -15.46
C CYS A 276 -13.46 8.69 -14.57
N TYR A 277 -12.46 9.42 -14.08
CA TYR A 277 -12.67 10.59 -13.24
C TYR A 277 -13.36 11.72 -14.00
N ASP A 278 -12.92 11.99 -15.24
CA ASP A 278 -13.46 13.06 -16.07
C ASP A 278 -14.87 12.75 -16.61
N ILE A 279 -15.19 11.48 -16.90
CA ILE A 279 -16.57 11.06 -17.25
C ILE A 279 -17.45 10.98 -15.98
N SER A 280 -16.86 10.79 -14.79
CA SER A 280 -17.58 10.49 -13.54
C SER A 280 -18.48 9.24 -13.62
N ASP A 281 -18.17 8.31 -14.53
CA ASP A 281 -18.92 7.06 -14.74
C ASP A 281 -18.42 5.96 -13.80
N THR A 282 -19.20 5.70 -12.74
CA THR A 282 -18.90 4.67 -11.75
C THR A 282 -19.09 3.25 -12.27
N VAL A 283 -19.93 3.04 -13.29
CA VAL A 283 -20.17 1.71 -13.89
C VAL A 283 -18.97 1.31 -14.74
N LEU A 284 -18.47 2.23 -15.56
CA LEU A 284 -17.26 2.03 -16.34
C LEU A 284 -16.05 1.72 -15.43
N LEU A 285 -15.89 2.47 -14.33
CA LEU A 285 -14.82 2.23 -13.37
C LEU A 285 -14.86 0.81 -12.80
N ARG A 286 -16.04 0.34 -12.39
CA ARG A 286 -16.24 -1.00 -11.83
C ARG A 286 -15.96 -2.10 -12.86
N ASN A 287 -16.44 -1.92 -14.10
CA ASN A 287 -16.17 -2.87 -15.18
C ASN A 287 -14.66 -2.98 -15.46
N LEU A 288 -13.94 -1.85 -15.51
CA LEU A 288 -12.50 -1.85 -15.71
C LEU A 288 -11.74 -2.50 -14.54
N MET A 289 -12.20 -2.32 -13.30
CA MET A 289 -11.62 -2.97 -12.13
C MET A 289 -11.80 -4.49 -12.17
N HIS A 290 -12.97 -5.00 -12.59
CA HIS A 290 -13.18 -6.44 -12.77
C HIS A 290 -12.34 -7.04 -13.90
N ASP A 291 -12.15 -6.30 -14.99
CA ASP A 291 -11.43 -6.80 -16.17
C ASP A 291 -9.92 -6.92 -15.96
N SER A 292 -9.35 -6.20 -14.99
CA SER A 292 -7.90 -6.16 -14.75
C SER A 292 -7.48 -7.09 -13.61
N ILE A 293 -7.06 -8.31 -13.92
CA ILE A 293 -6.54 -9.25 -12.94
C ILE A 293 -5.01 -9.30 -13.05
N GLY A 294 -4.32 -8.47 -12.26
CA GLY A 294 -2.85 -8.45 -12.18
C GLY A 294 -2.32 -9.19 -10.93
N PRO A 295 -1.03 -9.60 -10.90
CA PRO A 295 -0.42 -10.33 -9.77
C PRO A 295 -0.42 -9.56 -8.44
N HIS A 296 -0.65 -8.25 -8.48
CA HIS A 296 -0.84 -7.37 -7.32
C HIS A 296 -2.22 -6.69 -7.33
N GLY A 297 -3.26 -7.34 -7.85
CA GLY A 297 -4.62 -6.79 -7.94
C GLY A 297 -4.77 -5.63 -8.93
N GLY A 298 -3.91 -5.59 -9.95
CA GLY A 298 -4.10 -4.79 -11.18
C GLY A 298 -4.56 -3.34 -10.98
N PHE A 299 -5.61 -2.95 -11.70
CA PHE A 299 -6.16 -1.59 -11.67
C PHE A 299 -6.87 -1.28 -10.35
N SER A 300 -7.46 -2.26 -9.67
CA SER A 300 -8.20 -2.03 -8.43
C SER A 300 -7.29 -1.51 -7.31
N PHE A 301 -6.08 -2.06 -7.19
CA PHE A 301 -5.05 -1.55 -6.27
C PHE A 301 -4.64 -0.12 -6.59
N TYR A 302 -4.50 0.21 -7.88
CA TYR A 302 -4.20 1.58 -8.30
C TYR A 302 -5.33 2.55 -7.92
N VAL A 303 -6.59 2.17 -8.15
CA VAL A 303 -7.78 2.93 -7.74
C VAL A 303 -7.80 3.14 -6.23
N PHE A 304 -7.54 2.10 -5.43
CA PHE A 304 -7.48 2.21 -3.98
C PHE A 304 -6.41 3.21 -3.52
N LYS A 305 -5.21 3.12 -4.08
CA LYS A 305 -4.11 4.06 -3.81
C LYS A 305 -4.51 5.50 -4.14
N GLN A 306 -5.17 5.75 -5.27
CA GLN A 306 -5.61 7.09 -5.65
C GLN A 306 -6.75 7.63 -4.77
N LEU A 307 -7.71 6.79 -4.38
CA LEU A 307 -8.78 7.20 -3.46
C LEU A 307 -8.25 7.58 -2.07
N ILE A 308 -7.22 6.89 -1.61
CA ILE A 308 -6.51 7.22 -0.38
C ILE A 308 -5.77 8.54 -0.50
N ASN A 309 -4.99 8.72 -1.57
CA ASN A 309 -4.23 9.96 -1.78
C ASN A 309 -5.15 11.17 -1.86
N SER A 310 -6.33 10.99 -2.46
CA SER A 310 -7.37 12.02 -2.56
C SER A 310 -8.28 12.13 -1.33
N ARG A 311 -8.05 11.34 -0.26
CA ARG A 311 -8.83 11.31 1.00
C ARG A 311 -10.31 10.95 0.84
N HIS A 312 -10.70 10.24 -0.21
CA HIS A 312 -12.09 9.81 -0.46
C HIS A 312 -12.39 8.44 0.18
N TYR A 313 -12.22 8.31 1.49
CA TYR A 313 -12.41 7.05 2.22
C TYR A 313 -13.83 6.47 2.11
N ALA A 314 -14.86 7.32 2.08
CA ALA A 314 -16.24 6.86 1.93
C ALA A 314 -16.50 6.15 0.59
N LYS A 315 -15.87 6.61 -0.50
CA LYS A 315 -15.97 5.95 -1.81
C LYS A 315 -15.21 4.62 -1.83
N LEU A 316 -14.05 4.58 -1.17
CA LEU A 316 -13.24 3.36 -1.01
C LEU A 316 -14.02 2.26 -0.27
N LEU A 317 -14.62 2.59 0.87
CA LEU A 317 -15.36 1.62 1.68
C LEU A 317 -16.57 1.04 0.94
N ARG A 318 -17.27 1.86 0.15
CA ARG A 318 -18.38 1.40 -0.71
C ARG A 318 -17.91 0.47 -1.84
N LEU A 319 -16.71 0.69 -2.40
CA LEU A 319 -16.12 -0.24 -3.36
C LEU A 319 -15.72 -1.56 -2.71
N GLY A 320 -15.43 -1.54 -1.41
CA GLY A 320 -15.17 -2.74 -0.62
C GLY A 320 -16.32 -3.73 -0.57
N GLU A 321 -17.57 -3.32 -0.78
CA GLU A 321 -18.71 -4.25 -0.85
C GLU A 321 -18.58 -5.20 -2.06
N GLU A 322 -18.06 -4.70 -3.19
CA GLU A 322 -17.92 -5.43 -4.45
C GLU A 322 -16.54 -6.09 -4.59
N PHE A 323 -15.47 -5.48 -4.05
CA PHE A 323 -14.07 -5.94 -4.17
C PHE A 323 -13.47 -6.32 -2.81
N GLN A 324 -14.12 -7.25 -2.10
CA GLN A 324 -13.77 -7.62 -0.72
C GLN A 324 -12.35 -8.17 -0.56
N GLU A 325 -11.99 -9.18 -1.35
CA GLU A 325 -10.68 -9.86 -1.21
C GLU A 325 -9.51 -8.96 -1.62
N GLU A 326 -9.69 -8.19 -2.69
CA GLU A 326 -8.68 -7.29 -3.23
C GLU A 326 -8.43 -6.11 -2.28
N LEU A 327 -9.50 -5.52 -1.73
CA LEU A 327 -9.38 -4.45 -0.76
C LEU A 327 -8.81 -4.95 0.57
N ALA A 328 -9.23 -6.12 1.05
CA ALA A 328 -8.66 -6.73 2.24
C ALA A 328 -7.16 -7.00 2.09
N ASN A 329 -6.73 -7.56 0.95
CA ASN A 329 -5.31 -7.78 0.65
C ASN A 329 -4.52 -6.48 0.59
N PHE A 330 -5.07 -5.43 -0.01
CA PHE A 330 -4.45 -4.11 -0.05
C PHE A 330 -4.38 -3.43 1.33
N LEU A 331 -5.38 -3.67 2.19
CA LEU A 331 -5.48 -3.05 3.52
C LEU A 331 -4.73 -3.82 4.62
N LYS A 332 -4.14 -4.99 4.35
CA LYS A 332 -3.35 -5.75 5.34
C LYS A 332 -2.24 -4.92 5.99
N ASP A 333 -1.54 -4.11 5.19
CA ASP A 333 -0.46 -3.24 5.69
C ASP A 333 -0.99 -1.96 6.38
N ARG A 334 -2.30 -1.71 6.24
CA ARG A 334 -3.02 -0.49 6.61
C ARG A 334 -4.13 -0.80 7.61
N SER A 335 -3.69 -1.26 8.78
CA SER A 335 -4.58 -1.67 9.86
C SER A 335 -5.51 -0.55 10.35
N ASP A 336 -5.18 0.73 10.11
CA ASP A 336 -5.98 1.92 10.40
C ASP A 336 -7.28 2.03 9.59
N LEU A 337 -7.32 1.42 8.41
CA LEU A 337 -8.49 1.41 7.51
C LEU A 337 -9.12 0.03 7.37
N LEU A 338 -8.37 -1.03 7.70
CA LEU A 338 -8.83 -2.42 7.60
C LEU A 338 -10.06 -2.67 8.47
N TRP A 339 -10.04 -2.24 9.74
CA TRP A 339 -11.17 -2.43 10.65
C TRP A 339 -12.45 -1.71 10.18
N LEU A 340 -12.31 -0.54 9.53
CA LEU A 340 -13.45 0.17 8.95
C LEU A 340 -14.09 -0.63 7.81
N HIS A 341 -13.25 -1.24 6.97
CA HIS A 341 -13.72 -2.09 5.89
C HIS A 341 -14.44 -3.34 6.42
N GLU A 342 -13.88 -3.99 7.44
CA GLU A 342 -14.46 -5.17 8.08
C GLU A 342 -15.81 -4.86 8.75
N ILE A 343 -15.95 -3.71 9.41
CA ILE A 343 -17.24 -3.24 9.95
C ILE A 343 -18.26 -3.01 8.82
N CYS A 344 -17.87 -2.39 7.70
CA CYS A 344 -18.76 -2.21 6.56
C CYS A 344 -19.24 -3.54 5.97
N LEU A 345 -18.44 -4.60 6.07
CA LEU A 345 -18.80 -5.95 5.62
C LEU A 345 -19.54 -6.78 6.69
N ASN A 346 -19.88 -6.20 7.85
CA ASN A 346 -20.45 -6.89 9.02
C ASN A 346 -19.55 -8.02 9.57
N GLN A 347 -18.24 -7.98 9.32
CA GLN A 347 -17.26 -8.93 9.86
C GLN A 347 -16.73 -8.42 11.20
N PHE A 348 -17.59 -8.42 12.22
CA PHE A 348 -17.26 -7.80 13.51
C PHE A 348 -16.20 -8.56 14.32
N SER A 349 -16.01 -9.86 14.07
CA SER A 349 -14.97 -10.68 14.74
C SER A 349 -13.57 -10.30 14.27
N THR A 350 -13.35 -10.21 12.95
CA THR A 350 -12.07 -9.77 12.36
C THR A 350 -11.81 -8.30 12.69
N ALA A 351 -12.84 -7.44 12.62
CA ALA A 351 -12.74 -6.05 13.04
C ALA A 351 -12.28 -5.90 14.50
N SER A 352 -12.76 -6.77 15.39
CA SER A 352 -12.32 -6.76 16.80
C SER A 352 -10.83 -7.08 16.93
N GLU A 353 -10.34 -8.08 16.20
CA GLU A 353 -8.93 -8.50 16.21
C GLU A 353 -8.02 -7.44 15.58
N THR A 354 -8.45 -6.82 14.47
CA THR A 354 -7.69 -5.74 13.84
C THR A 354 -7.66 -4.47 14.70
N LEU A 355 -8.75 -4.15 15.39
CA LEU A 355 -8.78 -3.04 16.37
C LEU A 355 -7.91 -3.32 17.60
N HIS A 356 -7.97 -4.54 18.14
CA HIS A 356 -7.18 -4.96 19.29
C HIS A 356 -5.67 -4.90 18.97
N THR A 357 -5.26 -5.45 17.83
CA THR A 357 -3.88 -5.34 17.35
C THR A 357 -3.49 -3.88 17.10
N CYS A 358 -4.34 -3.06 16.48
CA CYS A 358 -4.08 -1.62 16.30
C CYS A 358 -3.84 -0.88 17.61
N ALA A 359 -4.59 -1.20 18.66
CA ALA A 359 -4.44 -0.59 19.97
C ALA A 359 -3.11 -0.97 20.65
N LEU A 360 -2.67 -2.22 20.47
CA LEU A 360 -1.46 -2.78 21.10
C LEU A 360 -0.18 -2.58 20.28
N LEU A 361 -0.27 -2.16 19.02
CA LEU A 361 0.91 -1.87 18.20
C LEU A 361 1.74 -0.76 18.85
N SER A 362 2.94 -1.13 19.26
CA SER A 362 3.96 -0.18 19.68
C SER A 362 4.37 0.69 18.49
N SER A 363 4.68 1.96 18.77
CA SER A 363 5.21 2.90 17.76
C SER A 363 6.30 2.22 16.92
N PRO A 364 6.38 2.44 15.59
CA PRO A 364 7.46 1.90 14.80
C PRO A 364 8.79 2.26 15.47
N GLY A 365 9.61 1.23 15.70
CA GLY A 365 11.03 1.42 16.02
C GLY A 365 11.70 2.22 14.90
N GLU A 366 12.85 2.80 15.20
CA GLU A 366 13.58 3.77 14.37
C GLU A 366 13.98 3.27 12.94
N ASP A 367 13.61 2.05 12.55
CA ASP A 367 13.94 1.40 11.27
C ASP A 367 12.72 1.11 10.36
N ALA A 368 11.67 1.94 10.39
CA ALA A 368 10.55 1.82 9.45
C ALA A 368 10.62 2.89 8.35
N ASP A 369 11.16 2.49 7.20
CA ASP A 369 11.23 3.28 5.96
C ASP A 369 9.95 4.07 5.65
N LEU A 370 10.15 5.38 5.41
CA LEU A 370 9.45 6.43 4.65
C LEU A 370 7.96 6.33 4.19
N THR A 371 7.18 5.33 4.60
CA THR A 371 5.75 5.19 4.24
C THR A 371 4.83 5.00 5.44
N SER A 372 5.37 4.68 6.62
CA SER A 372 4.60 4.57 7.86
C SER A 372 4.72 5.85 8.71
N THR A 373 4.12 6.95 8.24
CA THR A 373 3.80 8.09 9.12
C THR A 373 2.67 7.72 10.09
N ARG A 374 2.79 6.61 10.82
CA ARG A 374 1.91 6.33 11.96
C ARG A 374 2.39 7.22 13.09
N LYS A 375 1.62 8.27 13.34
CA LYS A 375 1.72 9.02 14.59
C LYS A 375 1.57 8.02 15.75
N SER A 376 2.41 8.17 16.77
CA SER A 376 2.22 7.42 18.02
C SER A 376 0.81 7.72 18.55
N LEU A 377 -0.01 6.69 18.74
CA LEU A 377 -1.35 6.85 19.31
C LEU A 377 -1.24 7.44 20.73
N SER A 378 -2.17 8.31 21.09
CA SER A 378 -2.34 8.76 22.48
C SER A 378 -3.03 7.69 23.33
N PHE A 379 -2.92 7.79 24.66
CA PHE A 379 -3.65 6.88 25.57
C PHE A 379 -5.16 6.94 25.35
N VAL A 380 -5.72 8.13 25.06
CA VAL A 380 -7.15 8.31 24.77
C VAL A 380 -7.55 7.59 23.48
N GLU A 381 -6.76 7.70 22.42
CA GLU A 381 -7.02 7.01 21.15
C GLU A 381 -6.92 5.49 21.30
N ARG A 382 -5.93 4.98 22.04
CA ARG A 382 -5.82 3.54 22.35
C ARG A 382 -7.01 3.03 23.13
N ARG A 383 -7.43 3.75 24.16
CA ARG A 383 -8.61 3.40 24.96
C ARG A 383 -9.88 3.41 24.09
N CYS A 384 -10.01 4.39 23.21
CA CYS A 384 -11.10 4.45 22.24
C CYS A 384 -11.09 3.20 21.34
N LEU A 385 -9.96 2.84 20.74
CA LEU A 385 -9.82 1.65 19.90
C LEU A 385 -10.14 0.35 20.64
N LEU A 386 -9.72 0.21 21.90
CA LEU A 386 -10.07 -0.96 22.73
C LEU A 386 -11.57 -1.00 23.05
N TYR A 387 -12.20 0.13 23.36
CA TYR A 387 -13.66 0.17 23.54
C TYR A 387 -14.40 -0.16 22.24
N LEU A 388 -13.92 0.30 21.09
CA LEU A 388 -14.45 -0.06 19.78
C LEU A 388 -14.27 -1.56 19.50
N SER A 389 -13.11 -2.14 19.82
CA SER A 389 -12.84 -3.58 19.73
C SER A 389 -13.81 -4.37 20.60
N LYS A 390 -14.03 -3.93 21.85
CA LYS A 390 -15.03 -4.53 22.75
C LYS A 390 -16.44 -4.48 22.15
N ILE A 391 -16.86 -3.33 21.63
CA ILE A 391 -18.18 -3.18 21.00
C ILE A 391 -18.30 -4.10 19.78
N ALA A 392 -17.28 -4.15 18.92
CA ALA A 392 -17.25 -5.03 17.75
C ALA A 392 -17.35 -6.51 18.18
N ALA A 393 -16.58 -6.93 19.18
CA ALA A 393 -16.70 -8.26 19.75
C ALA A 393 -18.14 -8.53 20.22
N THR A 394 -18.74 -7.59 20.97
CA THR A 394 -20.09 -7.77 21.57
C THR A 394 -21.20 -7.88 20.51
N ALA A 395 -20.98 -7.32 19.32
CA ALA A 395 -21.93 -7.33 18.23
C ALA A 395 -22.00 -8.69 17.49
N VAL A 396 -20.97 -9.54 17.57
CA VAL A 396 -20.91 -10.86 16.89
C VAL A 396 -21.89 -11.86 17.50
N GLY A 397 -22.27 -11.68 18.77
CA GLY A 397 -23.17 -12.58 19.51
C GLY A 397 -22.44 -13.48 20.51
N LYS A 398 -23.21 -14.21 21.31
CA LYS A 398 -22.72 -15.03 22.45
C LYS A 398 -22.11 -16.34 21.97
N ASP A 399 -20.83 -16.32 21.63
CA ASP A 399 -19.99 -17.52 21.51
C ASP A 399 -19.01 -17.61 22.69
N VAL A 400 -18.50 -18.80 23.00
CA VAL A 400 -17.58 -19.04 24.12
C VAL A 400 -16.22 -18.37 23.88
N ASP A 401 -15.74 -18.35 22.62
CA ASP A 401 -14.50 -17.66 22.23
C ASP A 401 -14.62 -16.13 22.43
N TYR A 402 -15.84 -15.60 22.35
CA TYR A 402 -16.11 -14.18 22.52
C TYR A 402 -15.95 -13.73 23.98
N GLU A 403 -16.41 -14.52 24.97
CA GLU A 403 -16.30 -14.14 26.38
C GLU A 403 -14.82 -14.03 26.81
N VAL A 404 -13.98 -14.95 26.34
CA VAL A 404 -12.53 -14.92 26.56
C VAL A 404 -11.90 -13.69 25.91
N LYS A 405 -12.27 -13.38 24.66
CA LYS A 405 -11.79 -12.19 23.95
C LYS A 405 -12.19 -10.88 24.64
N VAL A 406 -13.43 -10.76 25.13
CA VAL A 406 -13.87 -9.57 25.87
C VAL A 406 -13.15 -9.45 27.20
N ALA A 407 -12.95 -10.55 27.92
CA ALA A 407 -12.18 -10.54 29.16
C ALA A 407 -10.73 -10.09 28.91
N GLN A 408 -10.11 -10.53 27.81
CA GLN A 408 -8.78 -10.09 27.38
C GLN A 408 -8.76 -8.58 27.07
N ILE A 409 -9.72 -8.08 26.28
CA ILE A 409 -9.82 -6.65 25.97
C ILE A 409 -10.03 -5.82 27.25
N ASP A 410 -10.84 -6.30 28.18
CA ASP A 410 -11.07 -5.63 29.47
C ASP A 410 -9.82 -5.61 30.34
N ALA A 411 -9.02 -6.68 30.34
CA ALA A 411 -7.73 -6.71 31.00
C ALA A 411 -6.77 -5.66 30.39
N ASP A 412 -6.69 -5.60 29.07
CA ASP A 412 -5.82 -4.64 28.37
C ASP A 412 -6.25 -3.18 28.61
N ILE A 413 -7.56 -2.90 28.68
CA ILE A 413 -8.07 -1.56 29.06
C ILE A 413 -7.64 -1.18 30.47
N ARG A 414 -7.67 -2.12 31.42
CA ARG A 414 -7.27 -1.87 32.80
C ARG A 414 -5.77 -1.65 32.92
N ILE A 415 -4.96 -2.45 32.22
CA ILE A 415 -3.50 -2.24 32.14
C ILE A 415 -3.18 -0.86 31.56
N LEU A 416 -3.90 -0.43 30.52
CA LEU A 416 -3.72 0.90 29.93
C LEU A 416 -4.03 2.03 30.92
N ASN A 417 -5.12 1.91 31.69
CA ASN A 417 -5.47 2.89 32.73
C ASN A 417 -4.43 2.91 33.86
N LEU A 418 -3.96 1.73 34.30
CA LEU A 418 -2.88 1.61 35.28
C LEU A 418 -1.59 2.27 34.78
N GLN A 419 -1.24 2.05 33.51
CA GLN A 419 -0.09 2.72 32.90
C GLN A 419 -0.25 4.25 32.92
N GLU A 420 -1.42 4.78 32.55
CA GLU A 420 -1.70 6.21 32.57
C GLU A 420 -1.52 6.79 33.98
N GLU A 421 -2.02 6.11 35.02
CA GLU A 421 -1.85 6.52 36.41
C GLU A 421 -0.41 6.42 36.90
N ILE A 422 0.30 5.31 36.64
CA ILE A 422 1.69 5.11 37.06
C ILE A 422 2.60 6.18 36.44
N VAL A 423 2.37 6.51 35.16
CA VAL A 423 3.14 7.54 34.43
C VAL A 423 2.87 8.95 34.99
N GLN A 424 1.68 9.25 35.48
CA GLN A 424 1.39 10.56 36.11
C GLN A 424 2.17 10.79 37.40
N HIS A 425 2.49 9.73 38.14
CA HIS A 425 3.31 9.82 39.36
C HIS A 425 4.82 9.93 39.07
N ASP A 426 5.23 10.01 37.79
CA ASP A 426 6.64 10.11 37.40
C ASP A 426 7.03 11.44 36.71
N PRO A 427 7.82 12.31 37.38
CA PRO A 427 8.28 13.57 36.78
C PRO A 427 9.28 13.39 35.63
N GLU A 428 10.00 12.27 35.51
CA GLU A 428 10.91 12.01 34.38
C GLU A 428 10.14 11.62 33.10
N TYR A 429 9.02 10.91 33.24
CA TYR A 429 8.15 10.49 32.13
C TYR A 429 7.12 11.56 31.72
N ALA A 430 6.76 12.47 32.62
CA ALA A 430 5.89 13.61 32.32
C ALA A 430 6.48 14.57 31.26
N GLN A 431 7.79 14.53 31.01
CA GLN A 431 8.46 15.32 29.98
C GLN A 431 8.33 14.69 28.58
N GLY A 432 7.12 14.72 28.02
CA GLY A 432 6.82 14.90 26.59
C GLY A 432 7.22 13.84 25.55
N LYS A 433 8.17 12.93 25.83
CA LYS A 433 8.66 11.93 24.85
C LYS A 433 8.13 10.51 25.09
N HIS A 434 7.65 10.21 26.29
CA HIS A 434 7.17 8.88 26.67
C HIS A 434 5.67 8.81 26.96
N ALA A 435 4.96 9.94 26.93
CA ALA A 435 3.53 10.04 27.20
C ALA A 435 2.63 9.29 26.19
N SER A 436 3.19 8.73 25.11
CA SER A 436 2.46 7.96 24.10
C SER A 436 3.05 6.56 23.85
N LYS A 437 4.07 6.15 24.62
CA LYS A 437 4.72 4.84 24.44
C LYS A 437 4.02 3.79 25.28
N LEU A 438 3.60 2.67 24.67
CA LEU A 438 3.15 1.49 25.41
C LEU A 438 4.37 0.85 26.07
N LEU A 439 4.26 0.58 27.37
CA LEU A 439 5.31 -0.09 28.13
C LEU A 439 4.90 -1.55 28.36
N PRO A 440 5.82 -2.51 28.23
CA PRO A 440 5.53 -3.89 28.56
C PRO A 440 5.18 -4.00 30.06
N PRO A 441 4.27 -4.94 30.44
CA PRO A 441 3.86 -5.10 31.84
C PRO A 441 5.02 -5.29 32.82
N SER A 442 6.12 -5.93 32.40
CA SER A 442 7.33 -6.10 33.22
C SER A 442 8.01 -4.77 33.56
N GLU A 443 8.12 -3.85 32.60
CA GLU A 443 8.71 -2.52 32.82
C GLU A 443 7.79 -1.66 33.69
N LEU A 444 6.46 -1.77 33.54
CA LEU A 444 5.49 -1.12 34.44
C LEU A 444 5.68 -1.58 35.89
N ILE A 445 5.84 -2.88 36.12
CA ILE A 445 6.06 -3.46 37.45
C ILE A 445 7.40 -2.96 38.04
N GLU A 446 8.47 -2.93 37.26
CA GLU A 446 9.76 -2.40 37.70
C GLU A 446 9.71 -0.91 38.07
N MET A 447 8.92 -0.11 37.34
CA MET A 447 8.70 1.30 37.70
C MET A 447 7.95 1.43 39.03
N CYS A 448 6.95 0.59 39.26
CA CYS A 448 6.20 0.57 40.53
C CYS A 448 7.09 0.21 41.72
N MET A 449 8.03 -0.73 41.56
CA MET A 449 8.92 -1.18 42.63
C MET A 449 9.94 -0.12 43.09
N LYS A 450 10.25 0.88 42.25
CA LYS A 450 11.25 1.91 42.60
C LYS A 450 10.70 3.00 43.53
N ARG A 451 9.39 3.01 43.84
CA ARG A 451 8.70 4.17 44.43
C ARG A 451 7.62 3.75 45.44
N GLY A 452 7.11 4.73 46.19
CA GLY A 452 6.43 4.53 47.48
C GLY A 452 5.14 3.69 47.50
N ARG A 453 4.57 3.59 48.71
CA ARG A 453 3.43 2.76 49.14
C ARG A 453 2.31 2.53 48.11
N GLU A 454 1.81 3.59 47.47
CA GLU A 454 0.68 3.51 46.53
C GLU A 454 1.03 2.81 45.21
N LEU A 455 2.25 3.01 44.69
CA LEU A 455 2.69 2.38 43.45
C LEU A 455 3.04 0.90 43.65
N SER A 456 3.51 0.55 44.86
CA SER A 456 3.78 -0.84 45.23
C SER A 456 2.53 -1.73 45.16
N LEU A 457 1.35 -1.20 45.51
CA LEU A 457 0.07 -1.91 45.35
C LEU A 457 -0.33 -2.07 43.87
N LYS A 458 -0.10 -1.04 43.04
CA LYS A 458 -0.42 -1.09 41.60
C LYS A 458 0.38 -2.16 40.85
N ALA A 459 1.56 -2.55 41.32
CA ALA A 459 2.31 -3.68 40.75
C ALA A 459 1.50 -4.99 40.81
N PHE A 460 0.81 -5.26 41.93
CA PHE A 460 -0.05 -6.42 42.08
C PHE A 460 -1.31 -6.34 41.21
N GLU A 461 -1.86 -5.14 41.02
CA GLU A 461 -2.98 -4.92 40.09
C GLU A 461 -2.56 -5.21 38.64
N VAL A 462 -1.36 -4.78 38.20
CA VAL A 462 -0.83 -5.16 36.88
C VAL A 462 -0.73 -6.68 36.76
N PHE A 463 -0.20 -7.37 37.77
CA PHE A 463 -0.15 -8.84 37.76
C PHE A 463 -1.52 -9.52 37.74
N ALA A 464 -2.53 -8.90 38.37
CA ALA A 464 -3.90 -9.43 38.40
C ALA A 464 -4.54 -9.40 37.01
N TRP A 465 -4.25 -8.36 36.22
CA TRP A 465 -4.76 -8.21 34.85
C TRP A 465 -3.88 -8.86 33.78
N THR A 466 -2.65 -9.27 34.10
CA THR A 466 -1.83 -10.12 33.21
C THR A 466 -2.26 -11.60 33.28
N GLY A 467 -2.20 -12.32 32.15
CA GLY A 467 -2.59 -13.74 32.10
C GLY A 467 -1.68 -14.69 32.90
N SER A 468 -2.16 -15.92 33.13
CA SER A 468 -1.46 -17.00 33.87
C SER A 468 -0.04 -17.29 33.33
N SER A 469 0.13 -17.22 32.01
CA SER A 469 1.41 -17.42 31.32
C SER A 469 2.45 -16.35 31.68
N PHE A 470 2.02 -15.09 31.82
CA PHE A 470 2.90 -14.00 32.22
C PHE A 470 3.33 -14.12 33.69
N ARG A 471 2.39 -14.42 34.58
CA ARG A 471 2.66 -14.65 36.01
C ARG A 471 3.66 -15.79 36.23
N SER A 472 3.46 -16.91 35.54
CA SER A 472 4.35 -18.07 35.64
C SER A 472 5.75 -17.85 35.05
N SER A 473 5.88 -16.98 34.06
CA SER A 473 7.17 -16.63 33.46
C SER A 473 7.95 -15.59 34.28
N ASN A 474 7.24 -14.68 34.96
CA ASN A 474 7.82 -13.56 35.72
C ASN A 474 7.75 -13.75 37.24
N LYS A 475 7.95 -14.97 37.72
CA LYS A 475 7.89 -15.31 39.15
C LYS A 475 8.86 -14.48 40.00
N GLY A 476 10.09 -14.30 39.53
CA GLY A 476 11.10 -13.51 40.25
C GLY A 476 10.68 -12.05 40.43
N LEU A 477 9.93 -11.47 39.48
CA LEU A 477 9.38 -10.11 39.63
C LEU A 477 8.23 -10.08 40.64
N LEU A 478 7.41 -11.15 40.71
CA LEU A 478 6.34 -11.25 41.71
C LEU A 478 6.92 -11.42 43.14
N GLU A 479 7.96 -12.23 43.31
CA GLU A 479 8.70 -12.36 44.57
C GLU A 479 9.35 -11.03 44.98
N ALA A 480 9.93 -10.30 44.03
CA ALA A 480 10.44 -8.94 44.26
C ALA A 480 9.34 -7.94 44.67
N CYS A 481 8.11 -8.08 44.15
CA CYS A 481 6.99 -7.25 44.59
C CYS A 481 6.58 -7.53 46.04
N TRP A 482 6.59 -8.80 46.47
CA TRP A 482 6.27 -9.18 47.85
C TRP A 482 7.33 -8.71 48.85
N THR A 483 8.62 -8.79 48.49
CA THR A 483 9.70 -8.22 49.30
C THR A 483 9.57 -6.70 49.40
N ASN A 484 9.39 -6.00 48.28
CA ASN A 484 9.17 -4.55 48.29
C ASN A 484 7.91 -4.15 49.09
N ALA A 485 6.82 -4.92 49.03
CA ALA A 485 5.63 -4.66 49.82
C ALA A 485 5.88 -4.82 51.33
N ALA A 486 6.73 -5.76 51.73
CA ALA A 486 7.16 -5.90 53.12
C ALA A 486 8.02 -4.71 53.57
N ASP A 487 8.88 -4.19 52.69
CA ASP A 487 9.77 -3.05 52.98
C ASP A 487 9.02 -1.71 53.19
N GLN A 488 7.74 -1.60 52.78
CA GLN A 488 6.98 -0.34 52.87
C GLN A 488 6.45 -0.03 54.29
N ASP A 489 6.28 -1.03 55.15
CA ASP A 489 5.72 -0.87 56.49
C ASP A 489 6.79 -1.17 57.56
N ASP A 490 6.84 -0.40 58.64
CA ASP A 490 7.77 -0.65 59.75
C ASP A 490 7.24 -1.75 60.67
N TRP A 491 7.56 -2.99 60.31
CA TRP A 491 7.13 -4.18 61.06
C TRP A 491 7.75 -4.26 62.46
N VAL A 492 8.93 -3.67 62.66
CA VAL A 492 9.60 -3.69 63.97
C VAL A 492 8.85 -2.78 64.93
N GLU A 493 8.48 -1.57 64.50
CA GLU A 493 7.66 -0.67 65.31
C GLU A 493 6.27 -1.25 65.60
N LEU A 494 5.60 -1.82 64.60
CA LEU A 494 4.30 -2.47 64.78
C LEU A 494 4.37 -3.66 65.76
N SER A 495 5.43 -4.46 65.69
CA SER A 495 5.62 -5.57 66.63
C SER A 495 5.86 -5.10 68.06
N GLN A 496 6.69 -4.08 68.25
CA GLN A 496 6.96 -3.49 69.55
C GLN A 496 5.73 -2.82 70.15
N ALA A 497 4.93 -2.12 69.33
CA ALA A 497 3.66 -1.52 69.74
C ALA A 497 2.67 -2.60 70.20
N SER A 498 2.51 -3.68 69.41
CA SER A 498 1.60 -4.78 69.76
C SER A 498 1.96 -5.45 71.09
N VAL A 499 3.26 -5.63 71.37
CA VAL A 499 3.76 -6.30 72.57
C VAL A 499 3.74 -5.37 73.79
N SER A 500 4.04 -4.08 73.61
CA SER A 500 4.06 -3.11 74.71
C SER A 500 2.68 -2.65 75.15
N GLU A 501 1.74 -2.51 74.21
CA GLU A 501 0.38 -2.07 74.48
C GLU A 501 -0.60 -3.22 74.70
N GLY A 502 -0.22 -4.47 74.36
CA GLY A 502 -1.04 -5.65 74.54
C GLY A 502 -2.33 -5.58 73.72
N TRP A 503 -2.20 -5.31 72.42
CA TRP A 503 -3.33 -5.13 71.52
C TRP A 503 -4.32 -6.30 71.58
N SER A 504 -5.62 -5.99 71.60
CA SER A 504 -6.66 -7.00 71.38
C SER A 504 -6.66 -7.44 69.91
N ASP A 505 -7.27 -8.58 69.63
CA ASP A 505 -7.39 -9.12 68.27
C ASP A 505 -8.06 -8.10 67.31
N GLU A 506 -8.97 -7.25 67.82
CA GLU A 506 -9.62 -6.19 67.03
C GLU A 506 -8.65 -5.05 66.65
N VAL A 507 -7.78 -4.63 67.58
CA VAL A 507 -6.79 -3.57 67.33
C VAL A 507 -5.68 -4.07 66.41
N ILE A 508 -5.31 -5.35 66.52
CA ILE A 508 -4.41 -6.02 65.56
C ILE A 508 -5.06 -6.02 64.17
N GLN A 509 -6.36 -6.31 64.07
CA GLN A 509 -7.06 -6.30 62.80
C GLN A 509 -7.08 -4.92 62.14
N GLU A 510 -7.46 -3.86 62.88
CA GLU A 510 -7.52 -2.50 62.34
C GLU A 510 -6.14 -1.96 61.91
N SER A 511 -5.11 -2.24 62.71
CA SER A 511 -3.74 -1.83 62.41
C SER A 511 -3.17 -2.58 61.20
N LEU A 512 -3.44 -3.88 61.07
CA LEU A 512 -2.98 -4.69 59.94
C LEU A 512 -3.75 -4.37 58.65
N GLN A 513 -5.03 -3.99 58.70
CA GLN A 513 -5.79 -3.54 57.52
C GLN A 513 -5.15 -2.33 56.82
N GLY A 514 -4.43 -1.50 57.58
CA GLY A 514 -3.69 -0.37 57.06
C GLY A 514 -2.42 -0.74 56.29
N THR A 515 -1.91 -1.98 56.37
CA THR A 515 -0.61 -2.39 55.81
C THR A 515 -0.67 -2.74 54.32
N VAL A 516 0.46 -2.63 53.63
CA VAL A 516 0.61 -2.97 52.20
C VAL A 516 0.50 -4.48 52.00
N LEU A 517 1.07 -5.29 52.90
CA LEU A 517 0.98 -6.76 52.82
C LEU A 517 -0.47 -7.27 52.94
N PHE A 518 -1.27 -6.68 53.84
CA PHE A 518 -2.69 -7.02 53.96
C PHE A 518 -3.44 -6.70 52.66
N ASN A 519 -3.24 -5.49 52.13
CA ASN A 519 -3.92 -5.03 50.93
C ASN A 519 -3.47 -5.79 49.67
N ALA A 520 -2.18 -6.12 49.54
CA ALA A 520 -1.67 -6.98 48.47
C ALA A 520 -2.24 -8.40 48.56
N SER A 521 -2.30 -8.98 49.76
CA SER A 521 -2.89 -10.32 49.95
C SER A 521 -4.37 -10.34 49.58
N ARG A 522 -5.11 -9.31 49.98
CA ARG A 522 -6.52 -9.15 49.60
C ARG A 522 -6.70 -9.06 48.09
N LEU A 523 -5.87 -8.27 47.40
CA LEU A 523 -5.93 -8.13 45.94
C LEU A 523 -5.61 -9.44 45.19
N CYS A 524 -4.70 -10.25 45.73
CA CYS A 524 -4.23 -11.46 45.05
C CYS A 524 -4.97 -12.76 45.42
N TYR A 525 -5.44 -12.90 46.67
CA TYR A 525 -5.89 -14.18 47.23
C TYR A 525 -7.29 -14.16 47.87
N SER A 526 -7.95 -13.00 47.99
CA SER A 526 -9.31 -12.98 48.55
C SER A 526 -10.31 -13.70 47.65
N SER A 527 -11.43 -14.16 48.22
CA SER A 527 -12.55 -14.73 47.46
C SER A 527 -13.16 -13.76 46.44
N ASP A 528 -12.98 -12.46 46.69
CA ASP A 528 -13.54 -11.37 45.89
C ASP A 528 -12.51 -10.82 44.87
N ALA A 529 -11.30 -11.40 44.83
CA ALA A 529 -10.24 -10.97 43.94
C ALA A 529 -10.61 -11.22 42.47
N VAL A 530 -10.69 -10.15 41.67
CA VAL A 530 -10.93 -10.25 40.23
C VAL A 530 -9.59 -10.37 39.53
N VAL A 531 -9.24 -11.60 39.14
CA VAL A 531 -8.00 -11.94 38.47
C VAL A 531 -8.30 -12.42 37.04
N PHE A 532 -7.60 -11.88 36.06
CA PHE A 532 -7.71 -12.32 34.67
C PHE A 532 -6.94 -13.64 34.48
N ASP A 533 -7.62 -14.64 33.89
CA ASP A 533 -7.07 -15.93 33.48
C ASP A 533 -6.25 -16.69 34.55
N GLY A 534 -6.93 -17.44 35.42
CA GLY A 534 -6.33 -18.27 36.47
C GLY A 534 -6.22 -17.56 37.83
N THR A 535 -5.48 -18.18 38.76
CA THR A 535 -5.35 -17.68 40.15
C THR A 535 -3.88 -17.44 40.56
N PHE A 536 -3.65 -16.54 41.52
CA PHE A 536 -2.31 -16.36 42.10
C PHE A 536 -1.84 -17.61 42.85
N GLU A 537 -2.76 -18.42 43.40
CA GLU A 537 -2.40 -19.65 44.12
C GLU A 537 -1.76 -20.73 43.23
N GLU A 538 -2.01 -20.71 41.92
CA GLU A 538 -1.36 -21.62 40.97
C GLU A 538 0.12 -21.30 40.76
N VAL A 539 0.50 -20.05 40.97
CA VAL A 539 1.86 -19.54 40.70
C VAL A 539 2.64 -19.31 41.99
N LEU A 540 2.03 -18.74 43.03
CA LEU A 540 2.67 -18.43 44.29
C LEU A 540 1.68 -18.69 45.44
N PRO A 541 1.71 -19.85 46.11
CA PRO A 541 0.83 -20.15 47.24
C PRO A 541 1.17 -19.30 48.47
N VAL A 542 0.18 -19.04 49.32
CA VAL A 542 0.38 -18.23 50.53
C VAL A 542 1.23 -18.97 51.57
N ARG A 543 0.91 -20.24 51.89
CA ARG A 543 1.63 -21.04 52.88
C ARG A 543 2.57 -22.04 52.24
N LYS A 544 3.67 -22.35 52.93
CA LYS A 544 4.63 -23.38 52.51
C LYS A 544 4.01 -24.78 52.45
N GLU A 545 3.08 -25.07 53.35
CA GLU A 545 2.35 -26.35 53.38
C GLU A 545 1.51 -26.57 52.11
N ASP A 546 0.97 -25.50 51.52
CA ASP A 546 0.18 -25.55 50.29
C ASP A 546 1.06 -25.85 49.06
N VAL A 547 2.33 -25.45 49.08
CA VAL A 547 3.33 -25.78 48.04
C VAL A 547 3.64 -27.28 48.06
N GLN A 548 3.80 -27.85 49.26
CA GLN A 548 4.07 -29.28 49.46
C GLN A 548 2.87 -30.15 49.09
N ALA A 549 1.67 -29.74 49.51
CA ALA A 549 0.42 -30.43 49.18
C ALA A 549 0.13 -30.47 47.66
N ARG A 550 0.59 -29.46 46.91
CA ARG A 550 0.43 -29.37 45.45
C ARG A 550 1.61 -29.93 44.66
N GLY A 551 2.65 -30.44 45.32
CA GLY A 551 3.84 -31.00 44.66
C GLY A 551 4.65 -29.98 43.84
N LEU A 552 4.64 -28.70 44.25
CA LEU A 552 5.29 -27.58 43.55
C LEU A 552 6.69 -27.25 44.09
N GLU A 553 7.26 -28.09 44.95
CA GLU A 553 8.52 -27.87 45.70
C GLU A 553 9.73 -27.49 44.84
N ALA A 554 9.75 -27.89 43.57
CA ALA A 554 10.83 -27.59 42.62
C ALA A 554 10.55 -26.39 41.70
N LYS A 555 9.38 -25.74 41.81
CA LYS A 555 8.87 -24.78 40.81
C LYS A 555 8.55 -23.38 41.33
N CYS A 556 8.23 -23.20 42.62
CA CYS A 556 7.83 -21.90 43.18
C CYS A 556 8.16 -21.81 44.69
N PHE A 557 8.49 -20.61 45.17
CA PHE A 557 8.46 -20.29 46.60
C PHE A 557 7.01 -20.03 47.07
N SER A 558 6.73 -20.14 48.37
CA SER A 558 5.50 -19.56 48.95
C SER A 558 5.70 -18.09 49.31
N VAL A 559 4.60 -17.33 49.47
CA VAL A 559 4.66 -15.97 50.04
C VAL A 559 5.34 -16.00 51.41
N GLU A 560 5.06 -17.00 52.23
CA GLU A 560 5.75 -17.24 53.51
C GLU A 560 7.27 -17.42 53.35
N GLU A 561 7.74 -18.15 52.33
CA GLU A 561 9.17 -18.33 52.05
C GLU A 561 9.86 -17.08 51.54
N VAL A 562 9.13 -16.21 50.83
CA VAL A 562 9.62 -14.89 50.41
C VAL A 562 9.73 -13.97 51.63
N LEU A 563 8.72 -13.95 52.49
CA LEU A 563 8.73 -13.13 53.71
C LEU A 563 9.78 -13.61 54.72
N MET A 564 10.06 -14.92 54.81
CA MET A 564 11.13 -15.46 55.65
C MET A 564 12.54 -14.92 55.32
N GLN A 565 12.74 -14.39 54.11
CA GLN A 565 14.01 -13.81 53.68
C GLN A 565 14.15 -12.34 54.05
N HIS A 566 13.10 -11.71 54.58
CA HIS A 566 13.09 -10.30 54.97
C HIS A 566 13.78 -10.07 56.33
N ASP A 567 14.53 -8.97 56.46
CA ASP A 567 15.36 -8.68 57.64
C ASP A 567 14.56 -8.55 58.95
N ALA A 568 13.32 -8.04 58.88
CA ALA A 568 12.43 -7.90 60.04
C ALA A 568 11.63 -9.17 60.38
N PHE A 569 11.75 -10.25 59.60
CA PHE A 569 10.98 -11.47 59.82
C PHE A 569 11.25 -12.18 61.17
N PRO A 570 12.50 -12.21 61.71
CA PRO A 570 12.76 -12.83 63.03
C PRO A 570 11.98 -12.17 64.17
N ASP A 571 11.74 -10.85 64.08
CA ASP A 571 11.11 -10.05 65.13
C ASP A 571 9.59 -9.90 64.91
N ALA A 572 9.16 -9.73 63.66
CA ALA A 572 7.77 -9.41 63.30
C ALA A 572 7.10 -10.41 62.34
N GLY A 573 7.75 -11.53 62.01
CA GLY A 573 7.25 -12.48 61.01
C GLY A 573 5.88 -13.08 61.32
N ARG A 574 5.51 -13.20 62.62
CA ARG A 574 4.16 -13.60 63.03
C ARG A 574 3.10 -12.57 62.63
N LEU A 575 3.38 -11.28 62.81
CA LEU A 575 2.45 -10.21 62.43
C LEU A 575 2.35 -10.07 60.91
N MET A 576 3.46 -10.21 60.19
CA MET A 576 3.49 -10.21 58.72
C MET A 576 2.63 -11.33 58.15
N MET A 577 2.79 -12.57 58.66
CA MET A 577 1.98 -13.70 58.22
C MET A 577 0.51 -13.56 58.64
N THR A 578 0.22 -13.02 59.83
CA THR A 578 -1.15 -12.71 60.23
C THR A 578 -1.78 -11.71 59.27
N ALA A 579 -1.07 -10.65 58.84
CA ALA A 579 -1.57 -9.68 57.86
C ALA A 579 -1.92 -10.34 56.52
N VAL A 580 -1.05 -11.21 56.00
CA VAL A 580 -1.29 -11.92 54.73
C VAL A 580 -2.45 -12.91 54.84
N VAL A 581 -2.51 -13.71 55.90
CA VAL A 581 -3.60 -14.68 56.12
C VAL A 581 -4.94 -13.97 56.31
N MET A 582 -4.97 -12.89 57.09
CA MET A 582 -6.17 -12.09 57.29
C MET A 582 -6.65 -11.44 55.99
N GLY A 583 -5.73 -10.96 55.14
CA GLY A 583 -6.09 -10.42 53.81
C GLY A 583 -6.74 -11.44 52.88
N LYS A 584 -6.40 -12.73 53.04
CA LYS A 584 -7.02 -13.84 52.30
C LYS A 584 -8.40 -14.22 52.87
N GLU A 585 -8.55 -14.23 54.19
CA GLU A 585 -9.72 -14.78 54.89
C GLU A 585 -10.84 -13.76 55.15
N LEU A 586 -10.54 -12.46 55.26
CA LEU A 586 -11.54 -11.42 55.52
C LEU A 586 -12.34 -11.09 54.26
N SER A 587 -13.58 -11.59 54.19
CA SER A 587 -14.61 -11.04 53.31
C SER A 587 -15.24 -9.81 53.96
N TYR A 588 -15.45 -8.75 53.17
CA TYR A 588 -16.12 -7.56 53.67
C TYR A 588 -17.63 -7.87 53.77
N ALA A 589 -18.11 -8.23 54.96
CA ALA A 589 -19.53 -8.10 55.24
C ALA A 589 -19.85 -6.60 55.21
N ALA A 590 -20.46 -6.13 54.13
CA ALA A 590 -21.08 -4.80 54.13
C ALA A 590 -21.97 -4.68 55.38
N PRO A 591 -21.95 -3.54 56.09
CA PRO A 591 -22.90 -3.34 57.17
C PRO A 591 -24.29 -3.49 56.55
N ALA A 592 -25.05 -4.46 57.04
CA ALA A 592 -26.46 -4.57 56.71
C ALA A 592 -27.11 -3.26 57.17
N ASP A 593 -27.54 -2.43 56.22
CA ASP A 593 -28.58 -1.45 56.49
C ASP A 593 -29.75 -2.25 57.08
N GLU A 594 -29.96 -2.12 58.39
CA GLU A 594 -31.18 -2.57 59.02
C GLU A 594 -32.36 -1.96 58.25
N PRO A 595 -33.31 -2.75 57.75
CA PRO A 595 -34.55 -2.19 57.26
C PRO A 595 -35.23 -1.57 58.47
N VAL A 596 -35.27 -0.24 58.51
CA VAL A 596 -36.18 0.48 59.40
C VAL A 596 -37.58 0.08 58.98
N ASP A 597 -38.19 -0.82 59.75
CA ASP A 597 -39.63 -1.02 59.78
C ASP A 597 -40.26 0.34 60.10
N MET A 598 -40.81 1.00 59.08
CA MET A 598 -41.81 2.04 59.25
C MET A 598 -43.15 1.41 58.90
N ASP A 599 -43.85 0.97 59.94
CA ASP A 599 -45.30 0.86 59.94
C ASP A 599 -45.92 2.20 59.52
N SER A 600 -46.91 2.12 58.62
CA SER A 600 -47.90 3.14 58.17
C SER A 600 -47.62 3.89 56.88
#